data_AF-A0A945H8K6-F1
#
_entry.id   AF-A0A945H8K6-F1
#
_cell.length_a   1.000
_cell.length_b   1.000
_cell.length_c   1.000
_cell.angle_alpha   90.00
_cell.angle_beta   90.00
_cell.angle_gamma   90.00
#
_symmetry.space_group_name_H-M   'P 1'
#
loop_
_entity.id
_entity.type
_entity.pdbx_description
1 polymer ?
#
loop_
_entity_poly.entity_id
_entity_poly.type
_entity_poly.pdbx_seq_one_letter_code
_entity_poly.pdbx_strand_id
1 'polypeptide(L)'
;RVTKRAAPHLHYIIEELEKRGLPLEFALLPIVESAYDPFAYSHSRAAGLWQFIPGTARVYGLKIDWWYDGRRDVRASTTAAIDYLEDLHNMLGEDWLLALAAYNAGQGNVLSSIRASKLPADEVNFWSLKVFRETYTYVPRLLAISELINHPDRYHMTLPDVANKPYWEVVETMGQLDLNKAAELADVSSKEIYLLNAGFNQWATHPDGPHELIIPVGKADVFRERVSELPPTERLAWQRHKVSYGESLGTIANKYRTTVDTIRSANNLRGNLIRAGESLMIPAASPDADYAMSQSSRLATKQQTLETRYGVEPIIYIVKPGDSFWEIAHKFDVGMRELAKWNGMGTTGLLHPGTELKIFKKTNNTNNTQTKAQPVGPRANQVRKLNYRVRKGESLSLIASKFNISVQSIKSWNDALNVKNYIHPGDQLTLYVDVTRLIN
;
A
#
# COMPACT_ATOMS: atom_id res chain seq x y z
N ARG A 1 14.69 14.88 2.86
CA ARG A 1 13.72 13.91 3.45
C ARG A 1 14.02 12.47 3.02
N VAL A 2 14.14 12.19 1.72
CA VAL A 2 14.42 10.84 1.19
C VAL A 2 15.73 10.29 1.74
N THR A 3 16.82 11.06 1.71
CA THR A 3 18.13 10.62 2.25
C THR A 3 18.04 10.14 3.70
N LYS A 4 17.29 10.84 4.57
CA LYS A 4 17.11 10.44 5.97
C LYS A 4 16.42 9.08 6.11
N ARG A 5 15.53 8.73 5.18
CA ARG A 5 14.85 7.43 5.14
C ARG A 5 15.71 6.35 4.50
N ALA A 6 16.54 6.73 3.54
CA ALA A 6 17.42 5.81 2.82
C ALA A 6 18.65 5.41 3.65
N ALA A 7 19.22 6.36 4.41
CA ALA A 7 20.48 6.19 5.13
C ALA A 7 20.57 4.90 5.98
N PRO A 8 19.53 4.48 6.73
CA PRO A 8 19.60 3.23 7.51
C PRO A 8 19.71 1.96 6.65
N HIS A 9 19.29 1.99 5.39
CA HIS A 9 19.14 0.79 4.54
C HIS A 9 20.12 0.76 3.36
N LEU A 10 20.70 1.90 2.99
CA LEU A 10 21.55 2.03 1.80
C LEU A 10 22.76 1.10 1.84
N HIS A 11 23.48 1.04 2.98
CA HIS A 11 24.65 0.17 3.11
C HIS A 11 24.31 -1.30 2.83
N TYR A 12 23.25 -1.81 3.46
CA TYR A 12 22.79 -3.19 3.25
C TYR A 12 22.37 -3.44 1.80
N ILE A 13 21.58 -2.55 1.20
CA ILE A 13 21.12 -2.73 -0.19
C ILE A 13 22.30 -2.72 -1.17
N ILE A 14 23.26 -1.82 -0.98
CA ILE A 14 24.47 -1.75 -1.81
C ILE A 14 25.27 -3.04 -1.67
N GLU A 15 25.48 -3.53 -0.46
CA GLU A 15 26.21 -4.77 -0.21
C GLU A 15 25.54 -5.98 -0.90
N GLU A 16 24.21 -6.07 -0.84
CA GLU A 16 23.45 -7.13 -1.52
C GLU A 16 23.53 -7.03 -3.06
N LEU A 17 23.53 -5.81 -3.61
CA LEU A 17 23.74 -5.58 -5.04
C LEU A 17 25.15 -5.96 -5.48
N GLU A 18 26.18 -5.58 -4.71
CA GLU A 18 27.58 -5.90 -4.97
C GLU A 18 27.82 -7.42 -4.94
N LYS A 19 27.25 -8.13 -3.97
CA LYS A 19 27.31 -9.61 -3.88
C LYS A 19 26.79 -10.30 -5.13
N ARG A 20 25.85 -9.67 -5.84
CA ARG A 20 25.23 -10.20 -7.06
C ARG A 20 25.80 -9.61 -8.35
N GLY A 21 26.78 -8.69 -8.25
CA GLY A 21 27.36 -8.01 -9.40
C GLY A 21 26.37 -7.12 -10.16
N LEU A 22 25.35 -6.60 -9.47
CA LEU A 22 24.32 -5.75 -10.08
C LEU A 22 24.73 -4.27 -10.09
N PRO A 23 24.20 -3.47 -11.03
CA PRO A 23 24.38 -2.02 -11.04
C PRO A 23 23.97 -1.37 -9.71
N LEU A 24 24.86 -0.60 -9.09
CA LEU A 24 24.61 0.03 -7.78
C LEU A 24 23.53 1.11 -7.85
N GLU A 25 23.27 1.65 -9.03
CA GLU A 25 22.14 2.55 -9.30
C GLU A 25 20.79 1.91 -8.94
N PHE A 26 20.70 0.58 -8.83
CA PHE A 26 19.47 -0.08 -8.37
C PHE A 26 19.15 0.23 -6.91
N ALA A 27 20.12 0.66 -6.10
CA ALA A 27 19.86 1.23 -4.78
C ALA A 27 19.02 2.53 -4.85
N LEU A 28 18.87 3.13 -6.03
CA LEU A 28 18.02 4.30 -6.25
C LEU A 28 16.57 3.93 -6.59
N LEU A 29 16.27 2.67 -6.90
CA LEU A 29 14.89 2.24 -7.22
C LEU A 29 13.92 2.52 -6.06
N PRO A 30 14.24 2.24 -4.78
CA PRO A 30 13.35 2.60 -3.68
C PRO A 30 13.09 4.11 -3.53
N ILE A 31 13.96 4.98 -4.08
CA ILE A 31 13.70 6.43 -4.14
C ILE A 31 12.51 6.71 -5.06
N VAL A 32 12.50 6.09 -6.24
CA VAL A 32 11.46 6.27 -7.26
C VAL A 32 10.16 5.59 -6.83
N GLU A 33 10.27 4.41 -6.21
CA GLU A 33 9.13 3.56 -5.85
C GLU A 33 8.37 4.07 -4.61
N SER A 34 9.09 4.32 -3.52
CA SER A 34 8.49 4.58 -2.21
C SER A 34 9.06 5.81 -1.51
N ALA A 35 10.05 6.47 -2.10
CA ALA A 35 10.89 7.44 -1.40
C ALA A 35 11.52 6.86 -0.12
N TYR A 36 11.93 5.59 -0.19
CA TYR A 36 12.46 4.79 0.92
C TYR A 36 11.51 4.68 2.13
N ASP A 37 10.19 4.67 1.89
CA ASP A 37 9.19 4.54 2.94
C ASP A 37 8.81 3.06 3.11
N PRO A 38 9.21 2.38 4.20
CA PRO A 38 8.95 0.95 4.37
C PRO A 38 7.46 0.66 4.62
N PHE A 39 6.65 1.68 4.94
CA PHE A 39 5.21 1.57 5.07
C PHE A 39 4.44 2.06 3.83
N ALA A 40 5.14 2.41 2.74
CA ALA A 40 4.49 2.81 1.50
C ALA A 40 3.47 1.76 1.05
N TYR A 41 2.31 2.23 0.61
CA TYR A 41 1.25 1.39 0.09
C TYR A 41 0.54 2.08 -1.07
N SER A 42 0.56 1.45 -2.24
CA SER A 42 -0.04 2.00 -3.46
C SER A 42 -1.50 1.57 -3.64
N HIS A 43 -2.18 2.28 -4.55
CA HIS A 43 -3.55 1.94 -4.94
C HIS A 43 -3.64 0.56 -5.63
N SER A 44 -2.54 0.10 -6.23
CA SER A 44 -2.39 -1.22 -6.86
C SER A 44 -1.93 -2.30 -5.88
N ARG A 45 -1.97 -2.02 -4.55
CA ARG A 45 -1.48 -2.88 -3.47
C ARG A 45 0.02 -3.09 -3.38
N ALA A 46 0.82 -2.34 -4.13
CA ALA A 46 2.25 -2.37 -3.95
C ALA A 46 2.61 -1.94 -2.52
N ALA A 47 3.57 -2.59 -1.88
CA ALA A 47 3.95 -2.29 -0.50
C ALA A 47 5.47 -2.25 -0.30
N GLY A 48 5.89 -1.45 0.70
CA GLY A 48 7.27 -1.37 1.18
C GLY A 48 8.23 -0.65 0.25
N LEU A 49 9.53 -0.79 0.53
CA LEU A 49 10.60 -0.04 -0.14
C LEU A 49 10.55 -0.24 -1.66
N TRP A 50 10.43 -1.51 -2.07
CA TRP A 50 10.49 -1.99 -3.45
C TRP A 50 9.14 -2.03 -4.16
N GLN A 51 8.05 -1.64 -3.49
CA GLN A 51 6.70 -1.59 -4.06
C GLN A 51 6.24 -2.91 -4.71
N PHE A 52 6.43 -4.03 -4.01
CA PHE A 52 5.94 -5.33 -4.47
C PHE A 52 4.42 -5.45 -4.43
N ILE A 53 3.80 -5.89 -5.53
CA ILE A 53 2.40 -6.33 -5.54
C ILE A 53 2.26 -7.74 -4.96
N PRO A 54 1.12 -8.13 -4.34
CA PRO A 54 0.98 -9.42 -3.64
C PRO A 54 1.18 -10.67 -4.52
N GLY A 55 0.92 -10.58 -5.82
CA GLY A 55 1.14 -11.69 -6.76
C GLY A 55 2.63 -11.99 -6.90
N THR A 56 3.38 -11.01 -7.39
CA THR A 56 4.83 -11.07 -7.56
C THR A 56 5.55 -11.36 -6.24
N ALA A 57 5.15 -10.71 -5.15
CA ALA A 57 5.72 -10.94 -3.82
C ALA A 57 5.74 -12.43 -3.44
N ARG A 58 4.64 -13.14 -3.65
CA ARG A 58 4.53 -14.57 -3.32
C ARG A 58 5.36 -15.46 -4.25
N VAL A 59 5.49 -15.08 -5.52
CA VAL A 59 6.38 -15.79 -6.47
C VAL A 59 7.82 -15.73 -5.99
N TYR A 60 8.26 -14.55 -5.50
CA TYR A 60 9.61 -14.34 -4.96
C TYR A 60 9.70 -14.59 -3.44
N GLY A 61 8.88 -15.50 -2.90
CA GLY A 61 9.04 -16.02 -1.55
C GLY A 61 8.66 -15.08 -0.40
N LEU A 62 8.12 -13.89 -0.67
CA LEU A 62 7.70 -12.96 0.38
C LEU A 62 6.43 -13.47 1.08
N LYS A 63 6.58 -13.81 2.37
CA LYS A 63 5.48 -14.21 3.24
C LYS A 63 4.55 -13.02 3.51
N ILE A 64 3.24 -13.25 3.42
CA ILE A 64 2.21 -12.24 3.71
C ILE A 64 1.12 -12.93 4.51
N ASP A 65 1.02 -12.57 5.78
CA ASP A 65 0.02 -13.06 6.72
C ASP A 65 -0.39 -11.95 7.70
N TRP A 66 -1.10 -12.34 8.76
CA TRP A 66 -1.62 -11.40 9.74
C TRP A 66 -0.53 -10.73 10.58
N TRP A 67 0.55 -11.45 10.89
CA TRP A 67 1.67 -10.99 11.71
C TRP A 67 2.72 -10.27 10.88
N TYR A 68 2.93 -10.70 9.64
CA TYR A 68 4.08 -10.31 8.84
C TYR A 68 3.71 -10.03 7.37
N ASP A 69 4.28 -8.96 6.81
CA ASP A 69 4.22 -8.61 5.39
C ASP A 69 5.65 -8.38 4.87
N GLY A 70 6.25 -9.43 4.31
CA GLY A 70 7.64 -9.44 3.86
C GLY A 70 7.96 -8.42 2.75
N ARG A 71 6.94 -7.83 2.12
CA ARG A 71 7.13 -6.71 1.19
C ARG A 71 7.65 -5.45 1.86
N ARG A 72 7.43 -5.31 3.18
CA ARG A 72 7.91 -4.18 4.00
C ARG A 72 9.19 -4.50 4.77
N ASP A 73 9.57 -5.77 4.86
CA ASP A 73 10.83 -6.18 5.46
C ASP A 73 11.98 -5.86 4.50
N VAL A 74 12.94 -5.07 4.95
CA VAL A 74 14.02 -4.57 4.09
C VAL A 74 14.91 -5.69 3.59
N ARG A 75 15.21 -6.71 4.40
CA ARG A 75 16.06 -7.83 3.97
C ARG A 75 15.34 -8.67 2.94
N ALA A 76 14.17 -9.19 3.30
CA ALA A 76 13.40 -10.10 2.45
C ALA A 76 13.00 -9.43 1.13
N SER A 77 12.50 -8.19 1.18
CA SER A 77 12.09 -7.49 -0.04
C SER A 77 13.27 -7.07 -0.93
N THR A 78 14.46 -6.82 -0.38
CA THR A 78 15.65 -6.53 -1.18
C THR A 78 16.13 -7.78 -1.92
N THR A 79 16.25 -8.92 -1.24
CA THR A 79 16.59 -10.19 -1.89
C THR A 79 15.59 -10.52 -3.00
N ALA A 80 14.28 -10.42 -2.71
CA ALA A 80 13.24 -10.65 -3.71
C ALA A 80 13.30 -9.66 -4.90
N ALA A 81 13.64 -8.40 -4.65
CA ALA A 81 13.78 -7.39 -5.72
C ALA A 81 14.95 -7.70 -6.64
N ILE A 82 16.08 -8.10 -6.05
CA ILE A 82 17.29 -8.49 -6.78
C ILE A 82 17.01 -9.71 -7.65
N ASP A 83 16.45 -10.79 -7.06
CA ASP A 83 16.09 -12.00 -7.81
C ASP A 83 15.10 -11.67 -8.95
N TYR A 84 14.12 -10.80 -8.70
CA TYR A 84 13.18 -10.39 -9.74
C TYR A 84 13.84 -9.59 -10.87
N LEU A 85 14.74 -8.66 -10.55
CA LEU A 85 15.45 -7.86 -11.54
C LEU A 85 16.35 -8.74 -12.43
N GLU A 86 17.04 -9.72 -11.85
CA GLU A 86 17.84 -10.69 -12.59
C GLU A 86 16.99 -11.55 -13.52
N ASP A 87 15.86 -12.08 -13.04
CA ASP A 87 14.93 -12.86 -13.87
C ASP A 87 14.42 -12.03 -15.06
N LEU A 88 14.08 -10.76 -14.82
CA LEU A 88 13.65 -9.84 -15.88
C LEU A 88 14.76 -9.56 -16.88
N HIS A 89 15.99 -9.37 -16.42
CA HIS A 89 17.16 -9.14 -17.26
C HIS A 89 17.44 -10.34 -18.17
N ASN A 90 17.47 -11.55 -17.59
CA ASN A 90 17.65 -12.80 -18.32
C ASN A 90 16.53 -13.02 -19.35
N MET A 91 15.27 -12.74 -18.96
CA MET A 91 14.11 -12.89 -19.84
C MET A 91 14.11 -11.93 -21.03
N LEU A 92 14.69 -10.74 -20.86
CA LEU A 92 14.61 -9.64 -21.82
C LEU A 92 15.93 -9.41 -22.57
N GLY A 93 16.72 -10.48 -22.74
CA GLY A 93 17.91 -10.46 -23.58
C GLY A 93 19.08 -9.68 -22.97
N GLU A 94 19.21 -9.70 -21.64
CA GLU A 94 20.28 -9.02 -20.92
C GLU A 94 20.29 -7.49 -21.12
N ASP A 95 19.10 -6.89 -21.30
CA ASP A 95 18.92 -5.43 -21.34
C ASP A 95 18.32 -4.91 -20.02
N TRP A 96 19.13 -4.18 -19.24
CA TRP A 96 18.70 -3.59 -17.97
C TRP A 96 17.59 -2.55 -18.12
N LEU A 97 17.54 -1.78 -19.22
CA LEU A 97 16.48 -0.78 -19.41
C LEU A 97 15.14 -1.46 -19.68
N LEU A 98 15.14 -2.58 -20.42
CA LEU A 98 13.95 -3.41 -20.60
C LEU A 98 13.54 -4.10 -19.29
N ALA A 99 14.50 -4.60 -18.51
CA ALA A 99 14.23 -5.17 -17.20
C ALA A 99 13.58 -4.15 -16.25
N LEU A 100 14.11 -2.93 -16.18
CA LEU A 100 13.53 -1.84 -15.39
C LEU A 100 12.13 -1.44 -15.88
N ALA A 101 11.91 -1.41 -17.19
CA ALA A 101 10.58 -1.16 -17.76
C ALA A 101 9.59 -2.28 -17.37
N ALA A 102 10.03 -3.53 -17.37
CA ALA A 102 9.23 -4.69 -16.99
C ALA A 102 9.00 -4.77 -15.47
N TYR A 103 9.94 -4.30 -14.66
CA TYR A 103 9.76 -4.19 -13.21
C TYR A 103 8.58 -3.28 -12.89
N ASN A 104 8.51 -2.11 -13.56
CA ASN A 104 7.43 -1.14 -13.38
C ASN A 104 6.11 -1.56 -14.04
N ALA A 105 6.14 -1.98 -15.31
CA ALA A 105 4.93 -2.26 -16.09
C ALA A 105 4.40 -3.69 -15.93
N GLY A 106 5.23 -4.61 -15.44
CA GLY A 106 5.05 -6.06 -15.53
C GLY A 106 5.61 -6.64 -16.84
N GLN A 107 6.30 -7.79 -16.73
CA GLN A 107 6.94 -8.49 -17.84
C GLN A 107 6.03 -8.77 -19.04
N GLY A 108 4.76 -9.14 -18.78
CA GLY A 108 3.79 -9.45 -19.84
C GLY A 108 3.48 -8.25 -20.73
N ASN A 109 3.47 -7.04 -20.16
CA ASN A 109 3.24 -5.82 -20.92
C ASN A 109 4.41 -5.49 -21.82
N VAL A 110 5.65 -5.61 -21.32
CA VAL A 110 6.87 -5.40 -22.12
C VAL A 110 6.98 -6.44 -23.22
N LEU A 111 6.80 -7.74 -22.92
CA LEU A 111 6.79 -8.80 -23.93
C LEU A 111 5.70 -8.61 -24.99
N SER A 112 4.53 -8.11 -24.59
CA SER A 112 3.47 -7.74 -25.53
C SER A 112 3.90 -6.59 -26.45
N SER A 113 4.51 -5.54 -25.89
CA SER A 113 5.05 -4.42 -26.66
C SER A 113 6.15 -4.85 -27.64
N ILE A 114 7.05 -5.77 -27.23
CA ILE A 114 8.07 -6.35 -28.10
C ILE A 114 7.41 -7.06 -29.29
N ARG A 115 6.48 -7.98 -29.03
CA ARG A 115 5.75 -8.70 -30.10
C ARG A 115 4.98 -7.78 -31.03
N ALA A 116 4.38 -6.72 -30.48
CA ALA A 116 3.62 -5.74 -31.25
C ALA A 116 4.50 -4.84 -32.13
N SER A 117 5.77 -4.63 -31.74
CA SER A 117 6.70 -3.76 -32.47
C SER A 117 7.09 -4.30 -33.86
N LYS A 118 7.15 -5.64 -33.99
CA LYS A 118 7.66 -6.36 -35.19
C LYS A 118 9.09 -5.95 -35.58
N LEU A 119 9.86 -5.37 -34.66
CA LEU A 119 11.25 -5.02 -34.88
C LEU A 119 12.13 -6.27 -34.94
N PRO A 120 13.23 -6.25 -35.71
CA PRO A 120 14.33 -7.21 -35.57
C PRO A 120 14.84 -7.27 -34.13
N ALA A 121 15.31 -8.44 -33.69
CA ALA A 121 15.71 -8.67 -32.29
C ALA A 121 16.83 -7.73 -31.82
N ASP A 122 17.75 -7.36 -32.71
CA ASP A 122 18.86 -6.44 -32.49
C ASP A 122 18.44 -4.95 -32.43
N GLU A 123 17.22 -4.62 -32.87
CA GLU A 123 16.65 -3.27 -32.78
C GLU A 123 15.70 -3.09 -31.57
N VAL A 124 15.36 -4.17 -30.87
CA VAL A 124 14.48 -4.14 -29.69
C VAL A 124 15.25 -3.59 -28.50
N ASN A 125 14.88 -2.39 -28.05
CA ASN A 125 15.39 -1.77 -26.83
C ASN A 125 14.33 -0.86 -26.21
N PHE A 126 14.56 -0.39 -24.99
CA PHE A 126 13.58 0.44 -24.27
C PHE A 126 13.11 1.68 -25.08
N TRP A 127 14.00 2.32 -25.83
CA TRP A 127 13.70 3.56 -26.55
C TRP A 127 12.92 3.33 -27.85
N SER A 128 13.07 2.15 -28.47
CA SER A 128 12.34 1.78 -29.68
C SER A 128 10.94 1.22 -29.39
N LEU A 129 10.68 0.76 -28.17
CA LEU A 129 9.41 0.15 -27.80
C LEU A 129 8.34 1.15 -27.38
N LYS A 130 7.10 0.89 -27.83
CA LYS A 130 5.91 1.57 -27.33
C LYS A 130 5.45 0.96 -26.01
N VAL A 131 5.82 1.58 -24.91
CA VAL A 131 5.37 1.23 -23.55
C VAL A 131 4.31 2.23 -23.03
N PHE A 132 3.68 1.93 -21.89
CA PHE A 132 2.77 2.87 -21.25
C PHE A 132 3.50 4.15 -20.82
N ARG A 133 2.80 5.30 -20.83
CA ARG A 133 3.39 6.61 -20.49
C ARG A 133 4.06 6.64 -19.12
N GLU A 134 3.46 5.97 -18.14
CA GLU A 134 4.01 5.87 -16.79
C GLU A 134 5.38 5.17 -16.80
N THR A 135 5.46 4.02 -17.47
CA THR A 135 6.70 3.25 -17.66
C THR A 135 7.73 4.00 -18.48
N TYR A 136 7.32 4.69 -19.55
CA TYR A 136 8.23 5.54 -20.33
C TYR A 136 8.85 6.66 -19.49
N THR A 137 8.15 7.11 -18.45
CA THR A 137 8.67 8.12 -17.52
C THR A 137 9.55 7.51 -16.43
N TYR A 138 9.35 6.24 -16.09
CA TYR A 138 10.01 5.56 -14.99
C TYR A 138 11.52 5.38 -15.22
N VAL A 139 11.92 4.75 -16.33
CA VAL A 139 13.34 4.47 -16.61
C VAL A 139 14.16 5.77 -16.75
N PRO A 140 13.74 6.79 -17.51
CA PRO A 140 14.48 8.05 -17.61
C PRO A 140 14.56 8.78 -16.26
N ARG A 141 13.57 8.65 -15.39
CA ARG A 141 13.63 9.26 -14.05
C ARG A 141 14.75 8.64 -13.21
N LEU A 142 14.91 7.31 -13.25
CA LEU A 142 16.02 6.65 -12.56
C LEU A 142 17.37 7.11 -13.11
N LEU A 143 17.51 7.11 -14.44
CA LEU A 143 18.74 7.57 -15.10
C LEU A 143 19.07 9.03 -14.74
N ALA A 144 18.07 9.91 -14.69
CA ALA A 144 18.26 11.29 -14.27
C ALA A 144 18.69 11.41 -12.81
N ILE A 145 18.12 10.61 -11.90
CA ILE A 145 18.55 10.60 -10.49
C ILE A 145 19.99 10.09 -10.37
N SER A 146 20.36 9.05 -11.13
CA SER A 146 21.73 8.55 -11.19
C SER A 146 22.72 9.62 -11.67
N GLU A 147 22.40 10.31 -12.78
CA GLU A 147 23.21 11.43 -13.31
C GLU A 147 23.40 12.55 -12.28
N LEU A 148 22.32 12.93 -11.58
CA LEU A 148 22.38 13.96 -10.54
C LEU A 148 23.26 13.53 -9.35
N ILE A 149 23.27 12.24 -8.99
CA ILE A 149 24.06 11.71 -7.88
C ILE A 149 25.53 11.54 -8.26
N ASN A 150 25.81 11.11 -9.48
CA ASN A 150 27.17 10.92 -9.98
C ASN A 150 27.86 12.25 -10.33
N HIS A 151 27.11 13.28 -10.69
CA HIS A 151 27.65 14.57 -11.11
C HIS A 151 27.01 15.77 -10.37
N PRO A 152 26.98 15.79 -9.03
CA PRO A 152 26.27 16.82 -8.27
C PRO A 152 26.82 18.24 -8.54
N ASP A 153 28.14 18.38 -8.72
CA ASP A 153 28.79 19.67 -8.99
C ASP A 153 28.38 20.28 -10.34
N ARG A 154 28.15 19.43 -11.36
CA ARG A 154 27.68 19.86 -12.69
C ARG A 154 26.33 20.56 -12.62
N TYR A 155 25.50 20.15 -11.66
CA TYR A 155 24.16 20.69 -11.43
C TYR A 155 24.10 21.66 -10.24
N HIS A 156 25.26 22.09 -9.73
CA HIS A 156 25.37 22.99 -8.58
C HIS A 156 24.58 22.51 -7.36
N MET A 157 24.60 21.20 -7.10
CA MET A 157 23.85 20.55 -6.04
C MET A 157 24.78 20.07 -4.93
N THR A 158 24.43 20.34 -3.68
CA THR A 158 25.09 19.72 -2.52
C THR A 158 24.28 18.52 -2.06
N LEU A 159 24.88 17.33 -2.13
CA LEU A 159 24.27 16.12 -1.61
C LEU A 159 24.55 15.98 -0.09
N PRO A 160 23.57 15.50 0.68
CA PRO A 160 23.79 15.16 2.07
C PRO A 160 24.74 13.95 2.18
N ASP A 161 25.64 14.01 3.17
CA ASP A 161 26.55 12.91 3.47
C ASP A 161 25.77 11.70 4.06
N VAL A 162 26.13 10.51 3.60
CA VAL A 162 25.60 9.23 4.07
C VAL A 162 26.77 8.29 4.28
N ALA A 163 27.01 7.94 5.53
CA ALA A 163 28.10 7.04 5.88
C ALA A 163 27.87 5.64 5.29
N ASN A 164 28.84 5.13 4.53
CA ASN A 164 28.84 3.77 4.03
C ASN A 164 29.28 2.79 5.12
N LYS A 165 28.41 2.54 6.09
CA LYS A 165 28.64 1.59 7.19
C LYS A 165 27.33 0.92 7.63
N PRO A 166 27.39 -0.26 8.26
CA PRO A 166 26.20 -0.90 8.81
C PRO A 166 25.49 0.02 9.80
N TYR A 167 24.18 0.22 9.60
CA TYR A 167 23.34 0.97 10.54
C TYR A 167 22.71 0.03 11.59
N TRP A 168 22.32 -1.15 11.16
CA TRP A 168 21.64 -2.16 11.96
C TRP A 168 22.23 -3.54 11.70
N GLU A 169 21.97 -4.45 12.62
CA GLU A 169 22.23 -5.88 12.48
C GLU A 169 21.00 -6.68 12.90
N VAL A 170 21.02 -7.98 12.62
CA VAL A 170 19.94 -8.91 12.94
C VAL A 170 20.29 -9.61 14.25
N VAL A 171 19.36 -9.58 15.21
CA VAL A 171 19.53 -10.23 16.51
C VAL A 171 18.37 -11.18 16.76
N GLU A 172 18.69 -12.38 17.24
CA GLU A 172 17.68 -13.37 17.63
C GLU A 172 16.95 -12.93 18.90
N THR A 173 15.63 -13.06 18.90
CA THR A 173 14.76 -12.75 20.04
C THR A 173 14.51 -13.98 20.93
N MET A 174 15.07 -15.14 20.57
CA MET A 174 14.97 -16.42 21.28
C MET A 174 13.52 -16.94 21.42
N GLY A 175 12.55 -16.35 20.73
CA GLY A 175 11.12 -16.59 20.90
C GLY A 175 10.28 -15.40 20.44
N GLN A 176 8.95 -15.52 20.53
CA GLN A 176 8.05 -14.42 20.23
C GLN A 176 8.28 -13.25 21.21
N LEU A 177 8.36 -12.02 20.69
CA LEU A 177 8.67 -10.81 21.47
C LEU A 177 7.78 -9.63 21.07
N ASP A 178 7.27 -8.91 22.06
CA ASP A 178 6.57 -7.64 21.88
C ASP A 178 7.54 -6.56 21.37
N LEU A 179 7.13 -5.78 20.36
CA LEU A 179 7.99 -4.79 19.72
C LEU A 179 8.29 -3.57 20.60
N ASN A 180 7.38 -3.20 21.51
CA ASN A 180 7.65 -2.19 22.53
C ASN A 180 8.59 -2.73 23.61
N LYS A 181 8.44 -4.01 24.00
CA LYS A 181 9.43 -4.66 24.88
C LYS A 181 10.79 -4.73 24.21
N ALA A 182 10.85 -5.01 22.91
CA ALA A 182 12.11 -5.01 22.16
C ALA A 182 12.78 -3.62 22.16
N ALA A 183 11.99 -2.55 22.01
CA ALA A 183 12.47 -1.17 22.07
C ALA A 183 13.05 -0.82 23.45
N GLU A 184 12.38 -1.24 24.52
CA GLU A 184 12.86 -1.10 25.90
C GLU A 184 14.19 -1.82 26.12
N LEU A 185 14.28 -3.11 25.71
CA LEU A 185 15.49 -3.91 25.85
C LEU A 185 16.67 -3.29 25.08
N ALA A 186 16.42 -2.81 23.85
CA ALA A 186 17.44 -2.20 23.00
C ALA A 186 17.76 -0.74 23.37
N ASP A 187 17.04 -0.13 24.32
CA ASP A 187 17.19 1.29 24.68
C ASP A 187 17.09 2.21 23.44
N VAL A 188 16.00 2.03 22.68
CA VAL A 188 15.64 2.81 21.50
C VAL A 188 14.16 3.16 21.53
N SER A 189 13.74 4.11 20.69
CA SER A 189 12.32 4.43 20.58
C SER A 189 11.53 3.30 19.91
N SER A 190 10.29 3.05 20.34
CA SER A 190 9.38 2.11 19.67
C SER A 190 9.26 2.42 18.18
N LYS A 191 9.16 3.71 17.82
CA LYS A 191 9.08 4.15 16.44
C LYS A 191 10.28 3.68 15.60
N GLU A 192 11.48 3.70 16.15
CA GLU A 192 12.68 3.22 15.46
C GLU A 192 12.64 1.70 15.24
N ILE A 193 12.27 0.92 16.26
CA ILE A 193 12.06 -0.53 16.11
C ILE A 193 11.04 -0.84 15.02
N TYR A 194 9.89 -0.18 15.03
CA TYR A 194 8.86 -0.37 14.01
C TYR A 194 9.32 0.04 12.60
N LEU A 195 10.09 1.12 12.48
CA LEU A 195 10.60 1.57 11.17
C LEU A 195 11.61 0.58 10.60
N LEU A 196 12.53 0.08 11.42
CA LEU A 196 13.52 -0.92 11.00
C LEU A 196 12.87 -2.28 10.71
N ASN A 197 11.83 -2.63 11.46
CA ASN A 197 11.14 -3.92 11.38
C ASN A 197 9.71 -3.78 10.80
N ALA A 198 9.56 -2.97 9.75
CA ALA A 198 8.27 -2.63 9.15
C ALA A 198 7.51 -3.82 8.54
N GLY A 199 8.19 -4.97 8.40
CA GLY A 199 7.59 -6.25 8.05
C GLY A 199 6.53 -6.72 9.06
N PHE A 200 6.66 -6.41 10.34
CA PHE A 200 5.66 -6.80 11.34
C PHE A 200 4.44 -5.88 11.28
N ASN A 201 3.27 -6.49 11.11
CA ASN A 201 1.99 -5.80 11.05
C ASN A 201 1.43 -5.48 12.44
N GLN A 202 1.82 -6.26 13.45
CA GLN A 202 1.18 -6.29 14.76
C GLN A 202 2.10 -5.73 15.86
N TRP A 203 1.70 -5.95 17.11
CA TRP A 203 2.39 -5.53 18.32
C TRP A 203 3.60 -6.42 18.68
N ALA A 204 3.72 -7.61 18.10
CA ALA A 204 4.79 -8.57 18.37
C ALA A 204 5.28 -9.25 17.09
N THR A 205 6.42 -9.94 17.21
CA THR A 205 6.96 -10.83 16.17
C THR A 205 6.03 -12.02 15.90
N HIS A 206 6.25 -12.70 14.76
CA HIS A 206 5.48 -13.91 14.40
C HIS A 206 5.67 -15.02 15.46
N PRO A 207 4.62 -15.76 15.87
CA PRO A 207 4.72 -16.79 16.90
C PRO A 207 5.47 -18.06 16.44
N ASP A 208 5.42 -18.40 15.16
CA ASP A 208 6.18 -19.53 14.58
C ASP A 208 7.59 -19.14 14.09
N GLY A 209 7.98 -17.86 14.27
CA GLY A 209 9.25 -17.32 13.80
C GLY A 209 9.29 -16.96 12.30
N PRO A 210 10.48 -16.60 11.78
CA PRO A 210 11.75 -16.53 12.50
C PRO A 210 11.71 -15.51 13.65
N HIS A 211 12.39 -15.84 14.74
CA HIS A 211 12.43 -15.03 15.96
C HIS A 211 13.65 -14.12 15.94
N GLU A 212 13.60 -13.13 15.06
CA GLU A 212 14.69 -12.20 14.81
C GLU A 212 14.15 -10.78 14.65
N LEU A 213 14.98 -9.81 15.00
CA LEU A 213 14.72 -8.38 14.83
C LEU A 213 15.96 -7.66 14.32
N ILE A 214 15.73 -6.65 13.49
CA ILE A 214 16.71 -5.65 13.08
C ILE A 214 16.84 -4.64 14.22
N ILE A 215 18.03 -4.53 14.83
CA ILE A 215 18.33 -3.48 15.82
C ILE A 215 19.56 -2.65 15.41
N PRO A 216 19.64 -1.37 15.77
CA PRO A 216 20.82 -0.55 15.48
C PRO A 216 22.11 -1.17 16.01
N VAL A 217 23.19 -1.14 15.23
CA VAL A 217 24.47 -1.82 15.58
C VAL A 217 24.97 -1.40 16.97
N GLY A 218 24.89 -0.12 17.31
CA GLY A 218 25.32 0.39 18.62
C GLY A 218 24.46 -0.05 19.82
N LYS A 219 23.36 -0.77 19.59
CA LYS A 219 22.42 -1.25 20.62
C LYS A 219 22.29 -2.77 20.64
N ALA A 220 22.91 -3.46 19.68
CA ALA A 220 22.66 -4.87 19.45
C ALA A 220 23.23 -5.77 20.53
N ASP A 221 24.42 -5.48 21.06
CA ASP A 221 25.00 -6.24 22.17
C ASP A 221 24.16 -6.13 23.44
N VAL A 222 23.75 -4.91 23.79
CA VAL A 222 22.87 -4.64 24.94
C VAL A 222 21.52 -5.35 24.78
N PHE A 223 20.94 -5.33 23.59
CA PHE A 223 19.71 -6.05 23.31
C PHE A 223 19.89 -7.56 23.45
N ARG A 224 20.97 -8.12 22.91
CA ARG A 224 21.29 -9.56 22.96
C ARG A 224 21.48 -10.07 24.40
N GLU A 225 22.17 -9.30 25.23
CA GLU A 225 22.33 -9.59 26.66
C GLU A 225 20.96 -9.63 27.36
N ARG A 226 20.21 -8.52 27.27
CA ARG A 226 18.94 -8.38 28.01
C ARG A 226 17.85 -9.33 27.52
N VAL A 227 17.77 -9.62 26.22
CA VAL A 227 16.78 -10.57 25.69
C VAL A 227 17.06 -12.02 26.11
N SER A 228 18.34 -12.35 26.35
CA SER A 228 18.74 -13.67 26.84
C SER A 228 18.35 -13.91 28.29
N GLU A 229 18.36 -12.84 29.10
CA GLU A 229 17.95 -12.87 30.51
C GLU A 229 16.43 -12.75 30.69
N LEU A 230 15.69 -12.29 29.66
CA LEU A 230 14.25 -12.05 29.74
C LEU A 230 13.44 -13.36 29.76
N PRO A 231 12.71 -13.66 30.86
CA PRO A 231 11.89 -14.87 30.96
C PRO A 231 10.78 -14.89 29.90
N PRO A 232 10.39 -16.07 29.36
CA PRO A 232 9.33 -16.17 28.34
C PRO A 232 8.01 -15.52 28.73
N THR A 233 7.67 -15.52 30.02
CA THR A 233 6.45 -14.90 30.56
C THR A 233 6.46 -13.38 30.51
N GLU A 234 7.62 -12.73 30.35
CA GLU A 234 7.74 -11.27 30.30
C GLU A 234 7.94 -10.73 28.87
N ARG A 235 8.06 -11.63 27.89
CA ARG A 235 8.28 -11.26 26.48
C ARG A 235 7.06 -10.70 25.78
N LEU A 236 5.87 -11.00 26.29
CA LEU A 236 4.59 -10.59 25.71
C LEU A 236 3.71 -10.00 26.80
N ALA A 237 2.83 -9.08 26.42
CA ALA A 237 1.71 -8.72 27.25
C ALA A 237 0.65 -9.84 27.21
N TRP A 238 0.05 -10.11 28.37
CA TRP A 238 -0.91 -11.21 28.52
C TRP A 238 -2.26 -10.68 28.99
N GLN A 239 -3.32 -11.16 28.34
CA GLN A 239 -4.70 -10.94 28.77
C GLN A 239 -5.30 -12.23 29.32
N ARG A 240 -6.23 -12.08 30.27
CA ARG A 240 -6.97 -13.21 30.82
C ARG A 240 -8.16 -13.55 29.93
N HIS A 241 -8.20 -14.78 29.42
CA HIS A 241 -9.35 -15.35 28.72
C HIS A 241 -10.00 -16.43 29.57
N LYS A 242 -11.32 -16.33 29.74
CA LYS A 242 -12.11 -17.36 30.43
C LYS A 242 -12.55 -18.41 29.40
N VAL A 243 -12.14 -19.66 29.62
CA VAL A 243 -12.45 -20.78 28.73
C VAL A 243 -13.96 -21.02 28.72
N SER A 244 -14.55 -20.92 27.52
CA SER A 244 -15.96 -21.18 27.29
C SER A 244 -16.21 -22.67 27.04
N TYR A 245 -17.46 -23.12 27.23
CA TYR A 245 -17.83 -24.51 26.95
C TYR A 245 -17.58 -24.86 25.47
N GLY A 246 -16.87 -25.96 25.23
CA GLY A 246 -16.52 -26.43 23.87
C GLY A 246 -15.27 -25.78 23.25
N GLU A 247 -14.60 -24.84 23.93
CA GLU A 247 -13.31 -24.33 23.45
C GLU A 247 -12.18 -25.36 23.68
N SER A 248 -11.23 -25.37 22.74
CA SER A 248 -9.95 -26.08 22.82
C SER A 248 -8.80 -25.08 22.75
N LEU A 249 -7.58 -25.49 23.16
CA LEU A 249 -6.39 -24.64 22.97
C LEU A 249 -6.20 -24.24 21.51
N GLY A 250 -6.52 -25.13 20.55
CA GLY A 250 -6.41 -24.81 19.12
C GLY A 250 -7.41 -23.74 18.66
N THR A 251 -8.67 -23.83 19.10
CA THR A 251 -9.68 -22.80 18.75
C THR A 251 -9.35 -21.46 19.40
N ILE A 252 -8.82 -21.48 20.62
CA ILE A 252 -8.38 -20.28 21.34
C ILE A 252 -7.14 -19.67 20.66
N ALA A 253 -6.13 -20.48 20.35
CA ALA A 253 -4.93 -20.05 19.62
C ALA A 253 -5.29 -19.37 18.29
N ASN A 254 -6.19 -19.98 17.52
CA ASN A 254 -6.69 -19.40 16.27
C ASN A 254 -7.44 -18.08 16.49
N LYS A 255 -8.28 -17.98 17.54
CA LYS A 255 -9.03 -16.76 17.88
C LYS A 255 -8.10 -15.59 18.18
N TYR A 256 -7.04 -15.84 18.94
CA TYR A 256 -6.07 -14.83 19.36
C TYR A 256 -4.83 -14.76 18.45
N ARG A 257 -4.87 -15.47 17.31
CA ARG A 257 -3.80 -15.54 16.31
C ARG A 257 -2.44 -15.94 16.88
N THR A 258 -2.41 -16.73 17.95
CA THR A 258 -1.18 -17.26 18.57
C THR A 258 -1.07 -18.77 18.35
N THR A 259 -0.10 -19.43 18.98
CA THR A 259 0.09 -20.89 18.91
C THR A 259 -0.33 -21.56 20.22
N VAL A 260 -0.63 -22.86 20.12
CA VAL A 260 -0.94 -23.69 21.29
C VAL A 260 0.24 -23.72 22.25
N ASP A 261 1.47 -23.78 21.75
CA ASP A 261 2.67 -23.84 22.58
C ASP A 261 2.95 -22.53 23.32
N THR A 262 2.68 -21.37 22.69
CA THR A 262 2.75 -20.07 23.38
C THR A 262 1.73 -20.02 24.54
N ILE A 263 0.49 -20.46 24.31
CA ILE A 263 -0.53 -20.51 25.38
C ILE A 263 -0.12 -21.49 26.48
N ARG A 264 0.38 -22.67 26.14
CA ARG A 264 0.79 -23.68 27.12
C ARG A 264 1.92 -23.19 28.00
N SER A 265 2.95 -22.62 27.39
CA SER A 265 4.14 -22.13 28.10
C SER A 265 3.77 -21.02 29.09
N ALA A 266 2.89 -20.10 28.69
CA ALA A 266 2.42 -19.01 29.55
C ALA A 266 1.58 -19.45 30.75
N ASN A 267 0.89 -20.58 30.62
CA ASN A 267 -0.03 -21.10 31.63
C ASN A 267 0.53 -22.32 32.38
N ASN A 268 1.82 -22.64 32.18
CA ASN A 268 2.47 -23.83 32.74
C ASN A 268 1.71 -25.14 32.46
N LEU A 269 1.08 -25.25 31.29
CA LEU A 269 0.26 -26.41 30.91
C LEU A 269 1.14 -27.53 30.33
N ARG A 270 1.08 -28.71 30.97
CA ARG A 270 1.83 -29.89 30.51
C ARG A 270 1.25 -30.53 29.23
N GLY A 271 -0.01 -30.27 28.90
CA GLY A 271 -0.67 -30.81 27.71
C GLY A 271 -1.79 -29.90 27.20
N ASN A 272 -2.73 -30.47 26.43
CA ASN A 272 -3.78 -29.70 25.75
C ASN A 272 -5.12 -29.64 26.51
N LEU A 273 -5.22 -30.29 27.67
CA LEU A 273 -6.44 -30.34 28.45
C LEU A 273 -6.68 -29.00 29.13
N ILE A 274 -7.85 -28.41 28.86
CA ILE A 274 -8.36 -27.19 29.50
C ILE A 274 -9.80 -27.43 29.93
N ARG A 275 -10.26 -26.79 30.99
CA ARG A 275 -11.65 -26.93 31.49
C ARG A 275 -12.42 -25.63 31.34
N ALA A 276 -13.69 -25.75 30.98
CA ALA A 276 -14.59 -24.60 30.92
C ALA A 276 -14.66 -23.89 32.28
N GLY A 277 -14.59 -22.57 32.26
CA GLY A 277 -14.52 -21.72 33.45
C GLY A 277 -13.11 -21.41 33.94
N GLU A 278 -12.09 -22.16 33.52
CA GLU A 278 -10.68 -21.83 33.80
C GLU A 278 -10.28 -20.52 33.11
N SER A 279 -9.29 -19.84 33.69
CA SER A 279 -8.71 -18.63 33.12
C SER A 279 -7.33 -18.94 32.55
N LEU A 280 -7.14 -18.63 31.28
CA LEU A 280 -5.85 -18.75 30.59
C LEU A 280 -5.29 -17.36 30.30
N MET A 281 -3.99 -17.20 30.51
CA MET A 281 -3.21 -16.07 30.03
C MET A 281 -2.90 -16.27 28.55
N ILE A 282 -3.30 -15.31 27.72
CA ILE A 282 -3.16 -15.37 26.27
C ILE A 282 -2.41 -14.14 25.81
N PRO A 283 -1.46 -14.27 24.87
CA PRO A 283 -0.69 -13.13 24.42
C PRO A 283 -1.61 -12.17 23.66
N ALA A 284 -1.53 -10.90 24.01
CA ALA A 284 -2.31 -9.84 23.39
C ALA A 284 -1.58 -8.51 23.49
N ALA A 285 -1.92 -7.58 22.59
CA ALA A 285 -1.48 -6.21 22.72
C ALA A 285 -1.87 -5.68 24.12
N SER A 286 -0.93 -5.08 24.84
CA SER A 286 -1.23 -4.45 26.11
C SER A 286 -2.23 -3.30 25.89
N PRO A 287 -3.39 -3.27 26.56
CA PRO A 287 -4.40 -2.22 26.37
C PRO A 287 -3.87 -0.80 26.65
N ASP A 288 -2.90 -0.68 27.55
CA ASP A 288 -2.34 0.60 28.00
C ASP A 288 -1.06 0.99 27.23
N ALA A 289 -0.55 0.13 26.35
CA ALA A 289 0.65 0.42 25.58
C ALA A 289 0.34 1.11 24.25
N ASP A 290 1.11 2.15 23.93
CA ASP A 290 1.03 2.81 22.63
C ASP A 290 1.79 2.02 21.57
N TYR A 291 1.05 1.34 20.68
CA TYR A 291 1.60 0.67 19.49
C TYR A 291 1.42 1.55 18.25
N ALA A 292 1.89 2.80 18.31
CA ALA A 292 1.65 3.86 17.33
C ALA A 292 1.87 3.47 15.85
N MET A 293 2.81 2.55 15.58
CA MET A 293 3.22 2.17 14.22
C MET A 293 2.71 0.79 13.78
N SER A 294 1.89 0.11 14.60
CA SER A 294 1.16 -1.10 14.18
C SER A 294 0.22 -0.81 12.99
N GLN A 295 -0.21 -1.84 12.27
CA GLN A 295 -1.07 -1.67 11.10
C GLN A 295 -2.40 -0.97 11.45
N SER A 296 -3.03 -1.36 12.55
CA SER A 296 -4.29 -0.76 13.03
C SER A 296 -4.09 0.70 13.44
N SER A 297 -3.05 1.00 14.24
CA SER A 297 -2.75 2.37 14.66
C SER A 297 -2.44 3.28 13.46
N ARG A 298 -1.63 2.80 12.50
CA ARG A 298 -1.35 3.56 11.26
C ARG A 298 -2.60 3.84 10.44
N LEU A 299 -3.51 2.86 10.34
CA LEU A 299 -4.79 3.05 9.65
C LEU A 299 -5.67 4.06 10.40
N ALA A 300 -5.73 3.99 11.73
CA ALA A 300 -6.47 4.94 12.55
C ALA A 300 -5.95 6.37 12.39
N THR A 301 -4.62 6.60 12.49
CA THR A 301 -4.02 7.93 12.25
C THR A 301 -4.33 8.47 10.86
N LYS A 302 -4.28 7.59 9.84
CA LYS A 302 -4.65 7.96 8.47
C LYS A 302 -6.12 8.37 8.37
N GLN A 303 -7.01 7.63 9.00
CA GLN A 303 -8.45 7.93 9.04
C GLN A 303 -8.72 9.24 9.79
N GLN A 304 -8.08 9.47 10.94
CA GLN A 304 -8.17 10.75 11.67
C GLN A 304 -7.77 11.94 10.79
N THR A 305 -6.67 11.80 10.03
CA THR A 305 -6.23 12.85 9.09
C THR A 305 -7.25 13.09 7.97
N LEU A 306 -7.95 12.04 7.54
CA LEU A 306 -9.03 12.14 6.56
C LEU A 306 -10.25 12.83 7.18
N GLU A 307 -10.62 12.53 8.41
CA GLU A 307 -11.71 13.22 9.14
C GLU A 307 -11.46 14.73 9.17
N THR A 308 -10.26 15.16 9.58
CA THR A 308 -9.89 16.58 9.58
C THR A 308 -9.94 17.19 8.18
N ARG A 309 -9.50 16.46 7.15
CA ARG A 309 -9.49 16.95 5.76
C ARG A 309 -10.89 17.10 5.17
N TYR A 310 -11.78 16.16 5.45
CA TYR A 310 -13.14 16.15 4.93
C TYR A 310 -14.10 16.97 5.79
N GLY A 311 -13.72 17.28 7.03
CA GLY A 311 -14.51 18.10 7.96
C GLY A 311 -15.78 17.41 8.45
N VAL A 312 -15.86 16.09 8.33
CA VAL A 312 -17.03 15.28 8.70
C VAL A 312 -16.59 13.96 9.31
N GLU A 313 -17.44 13.43 10.19
CA GLU A 313 -17.33 12.05 10.62
C GLU A 313 -17.60 11.09 9.46
N PRO A 314 -16.88 9.96 9.39
CA PRO A 314 -17.07 8.99 8.33
C PRO A 314 -18.40 8.26 8.51
N ILE A 315 -19.05 7.94 7.40
CA ILE A 315 -20.15 6.99 7.41
C ILE A 315 -19.56 5.60 7.64
N ILE A 316 -20.06 4.92 8.66
CA ILE A 316 -19.67 3.54 8.98
C ILE A 316 -20.58 2.57 8.22
N TYR A 317 -19.98 1.71 7.40
CA TYR A 317 -20.68 0.69 6.63
C TYR A 317 -20.17 -0.71 6.98
N ILE A 318 -21.07 -1.59 7.42
CA ILE A 318 -20.76 -2.99 7.68
C ILE A 318 -21.02 -3.79 6.39
N VAL A 319 -19.96 -4.40 5.86
CA VAL A 319 -19.99 -5.23 4.65
C VAL A 319 -20.97 -6.39 4.82
N LYS A 320 -21.82 -6.60 3.82
CA LYS A 320 -22.81 -7.67 3.77
C LYS A 320 -22.35 -8.80 2.83
N PRO A 321 -22.90 -10.01 2.97
CA PRO A 321 -22.68 -11.08 1.99
C PRO A 321 -23.03 -10.62 0.58
N GLY A 322 -22.07 -10.77 -0.35
CA GLY A 322 -22.22 -10.37 -1.75
C GLY A 322 -21.72 -8.96 -2.08
N ASP A 323 -21.40 -8.13 -1.09
CA ASP A 323 -20.93 -6.77 -1.34
C ASP A 323 -19.56 -6.73 -2.03
N SER A 324 -19.42 -5.78 -2.95
CA SER A 324 -18.15 -5.39 -3.57
C SER A 324 -17.78 -3.93 -3.30
N PHE A 325 -16.49 -3.61 -3.39
CA PHE A 325 -16.03 -2.21 -3.32
C PHE A 325 -16.72 -1.32 -4.37
N TRP A 326 -17.03 -1.87 -5.54
CA TRP A 326 -17.70 -1.13 -6.61
C TRP A 326 -19.13 -0.77 -6.22
N GLU A 327 -19.92 -1.73 -5.73
CA GLU A 327 -21.30 -1.50 -5.30
C GLU A 327 -21.38 -0.54 -4.11
N ILE A 328 -20.52 -0.74 -3.11
CA ILE A 328 -20.48 0.14 -1.93
C ILE A 328 -20.08 1.56 -2.36
N ALA A 329 -19.01 1.71 -3.14
CA ALA A 329 -18.57 3.02 -3.58
C ALA A 329 -19.63 3.74 -4.41
N HIS A 330 -20.32 3.02 -5.30
CA HIS A 330 -21.42 3.55 -6.09
C HIS A 330 -22.61 3.98 -5.21
N LYS A 331 -23.00 3.15 -4.24
CA LYS A 331 -24.08 3.43 -3.28
C LYS A 331 -23.85 4.72 -2.50
N PHE A 332 -22.60 4.99 -2.13
CA PHE A 332 -22.25 6.18 -1.35
C PHE A 332 -21.79 7.38 -2.21
N ASP A 333 -21.75 7.23 -3.54
CA ASP A 333 -21.28 8.23 -4.50
C ASP A 333 -19.84 8.69 -4.19
N VAL A 334 -18.94 7.71 -4.04
CA VAL A 334 -17.50 7.91 -3.80
C VAL A 334 -16.68 7.10 -4.81
N GLY A 335 -15.40 7.46 -5.01
CA GLY A 335 -14.52 6.68 -5.86
C GLY A 335 -14.17 5.33 -5.22
N MET A 336 -14.30 4.22 -5.97
CA MET A 336 -13.90 2.87 -5.50
C MET A 336 -12.46 2.84 -4.97
N ARG A 337 -11.53 3.52 -5.66
CA ARG A 337 -10.12 3.65 -5.25
C ARG A 337 -9.97 4.44 -3.95
N GLU A 338 -10.80 5.45 -3.74
CA GLU A 338 -10.78 6.27 -2.52
C GLU A 338 -11.32 5.46 -1.34
N LEU A 339 -12.43 4.76 -1.52
CA LEU A 339 -13.01 3.87 -0.52
C LEU A 339 -12.02 2.81 -0.04
N ALA A 340 -11.37 2.11 -0.98
CA ALA A 340 -10.34 1.13 -0.64
C ALA A 340 -9.18 1.79 0.12
N LYS A 341 -8.71 2.95 -0.34
CA LYS A 341 -7.59 3.69 0.27
C LYS A 341 -7.89 4.13 1.70
N TRP A 342 -9.09 4.65 1.98
CA TRP A 342 -9.50 5.08 3.32
C TRP A 342 -9.48 3.95 4.34
N ASN A 343 -9.70 2.73 3.88
CA ASN A 343 -9.75 1.54 4.70
C ASN A 343 -8.46 0.71 4.67
N GLY A 344 -7.38 1.24 4.06
CA GLY A 344 -6.09 0.54 4.01
C GLY A 344 -6.09 -0.71 3.13
N MET A 345 -7.06 -0.80 2.22
CA MET A 345 -7.26 -1.95 1.34
C MET A 345 -6.89 -1.58 -0.10
N GLY A 346 -6.69 -2.58 -0.95
CA GLY A 346 -6.64 -2.35 -2.40
C GLY A 346 -7.97 -2.67 -3.07
N THR A 347 -8.20 -2.16 -4.27
CA THR A 347 -9.48 -2.24 -5.00
C THR A 347 -9.98 -3.66 -5.32
N THR A 348 -9.13 -4.57 -5.77
CA THR A 348 -9.44 -6.01 -5.98
C THR A 348 -9.44 -6.86 -4.69
N GLY A 349 -9.70 -6.24 -3.54
CA GLY A 349 -9.42 -6.82 -2.22
C GLY A 349 -10.62 -7.63 -1.80
N LEU A 350 -10.41 -8.79 -1.18
CA LEU A 350 -11.55 -9.56 -0.71
C LEU A 350 -12.23 -8.80 0.43
N LEU A 351 -13.52 -8.54 0.29
CA LEU A 351 -14.36 -7.95 1.32
C LEU A 351 -15.03 -9.09 2.08
N HIS A 352 -14.76 -9.18 3.38
CA HIS A 352 -15.40 -10.17 4.23
C HIS A 352 -16.68 -9.59 4.84
N PRO A 353 -17.81 -10.32 4.84
CA PRO A 353 -19.01 -9.90 5.56
C PRO A 353 -18.69 -9.60 7.03
N GLY A 354 -19.27 -8.52 7.55
CA GLY A 354 -19.00 -8.00 8.89
C GLY A 354 -17.82 -7.02 8.97
N THR A 355 -17.03 -6.84 7.89
CA THR A 355 -15.96 -5.83 7.87
C THR A 355 -16.55 -4.44 7.96
N GLU A 356 -16.02 -3.59 8.85
CA GLU A 356 -16.38 -2.19 8.94
C GLU A 356 -15.58 -1.34 7.95
N LEU A 357 -16.26 -0.56 7.12
CA LEU A 357 -15.67 0.41 6.20
C LEU A 357 -16.05 1.83 6.58
N LYS A 358 -15.05 2.70 6.69
CA LYS A 358 -15.20 4.14 6.86
C LYS A 358 -15.28 4.82 5.49
N ILE A 359 -16.34 5.59 5.27
CA ILE A 359 -16.61 6.30 4.02
C ILE A 359 -16.58 7.81 4.29
N PHE A 360 -15.63 8.51 3.68
CA PHE A 360 -15.44 9.94 3.83
C PHE A 360 -16.11 10.71 2.69
N LYS A 361 -17.29 11.27 2.94
CA LYS A 361 -18.05 12.03 1.93
C LYS A 361 -18.09 13.50 2.33
N LYS A 362 -17.66 14.41 1.46
CA LYS A 362 -17.90 15.85 1.70
C LYS A 362 -19.40 16.10 1.72
N THR A 363 -19.94 16.54 2.84
CA THR A 363 -21.29 17.11 2.87
C THR A 363 -21.24 18.47 2.20
N ASN A 364 -21.97 18.62 1.09
CA ASN A 364 -22.35 19.95 0.63
C ASN A 364 -23.37 20.47 1.65
N ASN A 365 -22.90 21.12 2.72
CA ASN A 365 -23.76 21.77 3.70
C ASN A 365 -24.49 22.92 3.01
N THR A 366 -25.65 22.61 2.45
CA THR A 366 -26.59 23.57 1.85
C THR A 366 -27.63 24.05 2.85
N ASN A 367 -27.29 24.05 4.16
CA ASN A 367 -28.17 24.49 5.22
C ASN A 367 -27.40 25.44 6.16
N ASN A 368 -27.33 26.72 5.77
CA ASN A 368 -27.11 27.80 6.72
C ASN A 368 -28.10 28.92 6.41
N THR A 369 -29.28 28.84 7.02
CA THR A 369 -30.27 29.92 7.06
C THR A 369 -29.90 30.90 8.17
N GLN A 370 -29.38 32.08 7.79
CA GLN A 370 -29.85 33.41 8.21
C GLN A 370 -28.76 34.47 7.95
N THR A 371 -28.82 35.13 6.79
CA THR A 371 -29.24 36.54 6.69
C THR A 371 -29.49 36.86 5.22
N LYS A 372 -30.60 37.54 4.95
CA LYS A 372 -31.09 37.88 3.62
C LYS A 372 -30.09 38.78 2.89
N ALA A 373 -29.49 38.25 1.83
CA ALA A 373 -29.27 39.01 0.60
C ALA A 373 -30.00 38.25 -0.51
N GLN A 374 -30.78 38.99 -1.30
CA GLN A 374 -31.61 38.45 -2.38
C GLN A 374 -30.82 37.52 -3.31
N PRO A 375 -31.45 36.46 -3.85
CA PRO A 375 -30.81 35.63 -4.86
C PRO A 375 -30.70 36.46 -6.15
N VAL A 376 -29.49 36.88 -6.49
CA VAL A 376 -29.18 37.14 -7.90
C VAL A 376 -29.14 35.77 -8.56
N GLY A 377 -30.22 35.43 -9.26
CA GLY A 377 -30.32 34.18 -10.00
C GLY A 377 -29.19 34.00 -11.02
N PRO A 378 -28.94 32.77 -11.51
CA PRO A 378 -28.03 32.57 -12.62
C PRO A 378 -28.53 33.41 -13.80
N ARG A 379 -27.62 34.18 -14.42
CA ARG A 379 -27.92 34.90 -15.67
C ARG A 379 -28.46 33.90 -16.69
N ALA A 380 -29.77 33.94 -16.92
CA ALA A 380 -30.53 32.95 -17.70
C ALA A 380 -30.37 33.07 -19.23
N ASN A 381 -29.24 33.56 -19.75
CA ASN A 381 -29.15 33.95 -21.17
C ASN A 381 -28.04 33.29 -22.01
N GLN A 382 -27.37 32.23 -21.55
CA GLN A 382 -26.22 31.67 -22.29
C GLN A 382 -26.17 30.14 -22.44
N VAL A 383 -27.25 29.43 -22.08
CA VAL A 383 -27.37 27.99 -22.37
C VAL A 383 -28.21 27.81 -23.63
N ARG A 384 -27.65 27.19 -24.67
CA ARG A 384 -28.36 26.89 -25.92
C ARG A 384 -28.67 25.40 -26.02
N LYS A 385 -29.88 25.09 -26.48
CA LYS A 385 -30.28 23.74 -26.88
C LYS A 385 -29.59 23.39 -28.20
N LEU A 386 -28.83 22.31 -28.22
CA LEU A 386 -28.10 21.78 -29.38
C LEU A 386 -28.59 20.35 -29.65
N ASN A 387 -28.97 20.07 -30.90
CA ASN A 387 -29.26 18.71 -31.34
C ASN A 387 -27.98 18.10 -31.92
N TYR A 388 -27.49 17.04 -31.30
CA TYR A 388 -26.23 16.39 -31.63
C TYR A 388 -26.45 15.00 -32.23
N ARG A 389 -25.91 14.76 -33.44
CA ARG A 389 -25.92 13.45 -34.08
C ARG A 389 -24.69 12.63 -33.68
N VAL A 390 -24.90 11.49 -33.03
CA VAL A 390 -23.83 10.57 -32.58
C VAL A 390 -23.05 10.04 -33.79
N ARG A 391 -21.72 10.14 -33.76
CA ARG A 391 -20.84 9.62 -34.83
C ARG A 391 -20.34 8.21 -34.53
N LYS A 392 -19.87 7.50 -35.57
CA LYS A 392 -19.30 6.15 -35.43
C LYS A 392 -18.10 6.18 -34.47
N GLY A 393 -18.18 5.43 -33.37
CA GLY A 393 -17.14 5.33 -32.35
C GLY A 393 -17.28 6.27 -31.15
N GLU A 394 -18.30 7.13 -31.10
CA GLU A 394 -18.53 8.02 -29.95
C GLU A 394 -19.32 7.32 -28.83
N SER A 395 -18.97 7.64 -27.58
CA SER A 395 -19.71 7.21 -26.38
C SER A 395 -20.27 8.43 -25.66
N LEU A 396 -21.27 8.23 -24.79
CA LEU A 396 -21.83 9.33 -23.97
C LEU A 396 -20.75 10.05 -23.15
N SER A 397 -19.72 9.33 -22.70
CA SER A 397 -18.58 9.93 -21.98
C SER A 397 -17.72 10.84 -22.86
N LEU A 398 -17.47 10.46 -24.12
CA LEU A 398 -16.73 11.28 -25.08
C LEU A 398 -17.53 12.54 -25.45
N ILE A 399 -18.85 12.39 -25.65
CA ILE A 399 -19.75 13.51 -25.97
C ILE A 399 -19.87 14.45 -24.77
N ALA A 400 -20.04 13.92 -23.55
CA ALA A 400 -20.06 14.68 -22.30
C ALA A 400 -18.79 15.52 -22.12
N SER A 401 -17.62 14.91 -22.32
CA SER A 401 -16.33 15.61 -22.27
C SER A 401 -16.21 16.70 -23.33
N LYS A 402 -16.67 16.42 -24.56
CA LYS A 402 -16.59 17.35 -25.69
C LYS A 402 -17.41 18.62 -25.49
N PHE A 403 -18.55 18.51 -24.80
CA PHE A 403 -19.45 19.63 -24.54
C PHE A 403 -19.38 20.14 -23.10
N ASN A 404 -18.44 19.64 -22.30
CA ASN A 404 -18.24 19.98 -20.89
C ASN A 404 -19.53 19.89 -20.06
N ILE A 405 -20.28 18.81 -20.26
CA ILE A 405 -21.54 18.47 -19.58
C ILE A 405 -21.43 17.08 -18.99
N SER A 406 -22.23 16.75 -17.99
CA SER A 406 -22.18 15.40 -17.39
C SER A 406 -22.94 14.37 -18.23
N VAL A 407 -22.51 13.11 -18.20
CA VAL A 407 -23.25 11.99 -18.82
C VAL A 407 -24.68 11.90 -18.25
N GLN A 408 -24.84 12.19 -16.96
CA GLN A 408 -26.15 12.20 -16.29
C GLN A 408 -27.06 13.28 -16.85
N SER A 409 -26.52 14.46 -17.16
CA SER A 409 -27.26 15.54 -17.81
C SER A 409 -27.76 15.12 -19.19
N ILE A 410 -26.88 14.50 -20.01
CA ILE A 410 -27.27 13.98 -21.34
C ILE A 410 -28.40 12.95 -21.21
N LYS A 411 -28.31 12.03 -20.25
CA LYS A 411 -29.36 11.02 -20.00
C LYS A 411 -30.67 11.67 -19.53
N SER A 412 -30.60 12.66 -18.64
CA SER A 412 -31.79 13.36 -18.12
C SER A 412 -32.52 14.22 -19.16
N TRP A 413 -31.84 14.64 -20.23
CA TRP A 413 -32.45 15.43 -21.30
C TRP A 413 -32.97 14.58 -22.46
N ASN A 414 -32.64 13.29 -22.47
CA ASN A 414 -32.95 12.36 -23.54
C ASN A 414 -33.58 11.10 -22.95
N ASP A 415 -34.85 11.21 -22.56
CA ASP A 415 -35.57 10.17 -21.82
C ASP A 415 -35.55 8.79 -22.51
N ALA A 416 -35.45 8.74 -23.84
CA ALA A 416 -35.30 7.50 -24.60
C ALA A 416 -34.00 6.72 -24.30
N LEU A 417 -32.97 7.36 -23.75
CA LEU A 417 -31.72 6.74 -23.31
C LEU A 417 -31.82 6.09 -21.92
N ASN A 418 -32.84 6.41 -21.14
CA ASN A 418 -33.05 5.76 -19.84
C ASN A 418 -33.55 4.32 -20.00
N VAL A 419 -34.04 3.96 -21.19
CA VAL A 419 -34.52 2.60 -21.52
C VAL A 419 -33.47 1.79 -22.31
N LYS A 420 -32.57 2.47 -23.04
CA LYS A 420 -31.49 1.84 -23.83
C LYS A 420 -30.14 2.24 -23.25
N ASN A 421 -29.45 1.29 -22.62
CA ASN A 421 -28.16 1.50 -21.96
C ASN A 421 -26.99 1.91 -22.89
N TYR A 422 -27.23 2.09 -24.21
CA TYR A 422 -26.21 2.38 -25.21
C TYR A 422 -26.75 3.31 -26.31
N ILE A 423 -25.86 4.09 -26.93
CA ILE A 423 -26.12 4.93 -28.10
C ILE A 423 -25.56 4.29 -29.37
N HIS A 424 -26.20 4.52 -30.51
CA HIS A 424 -25.75 4.06 -31.83
C HIS A 424 -25.35 5.23 -32.74
N PRO A 425 -24.46 4.99 -33.71
CA PRO A 425 -24.13 5.98 -34.73
C PRO A 425 -25.40 6.41 -35.48
N GLY A 426 -25.69 7.71 -35.50
CA GLY A 426 -26.88 8.28 -36.13
C GLY A 426 -27.94 8.79 -35.15
N ASP A 427 -27.90 8.35 -33.89
CA ASP A 427 -28.82 8.79 -32.83
C ASP A 427 -28.77 10.31 -32.64
N GLN A 428 -29.92 10.92 -32.34
CA GLN A 428 -30.04 12.35 -32.06
C GLN A 428 -30.14 12.59 -30.55
N LEU A 429 -29.25 13.41 -30.01
CA LEU A 429 -29.22 13.80 -28.60
C LEU A 429 -29.51 15.28 -28.45
N THR A 430 -30.43 15.61 -27.56
CA THR A 430 -30.65 16.97 -27.06
C THR A 430 -29.60 17.28 -26.00
N LEU A 431 -28.77 18.30 -26.24
CA LEU A 431 -27.78 18.81 -25.31
C LEU A 431 -28.12 20.26 -24.94
N TYR A 432 -27.92 20.64 -23.68
CA TYR A 432 -27.95 22.04 -23.26
C TYR A 432 -26.52 22.47 -22.94
N VAL A 433 -25.93 23.30 -23.80
CA VAL A 433 -24.52 23.66 -23.74
C VAL A 433 -24.35 25.15 -23.47
N ASP A 434 -23.40 25.48 -22.61
CA ASP A 434 -22.99 26.86 -22.33
C ASP A 434 -22.02 27.33 -23.42
N VAL A 435 -22.44 28.32 -24.21
CA VAL A 435 -21.68 28.80 -25.37
C VAL A 435 -20.41 29.56 -25.01
N THR A 436 -20.23 29.96 -23.73
CA THR A 436 -18.98 30.62 -23.28
C THR A 436 -17.82 29.66 -23.05
N ARG A 437 -18.08 28.36 -23.01
CA ARG A 437 -17.07 27.31 -22.73
C ARG A 437 -16.68 26.47 -23.94
N LEU A 438 -17.24 26.78 -25.12
CA LEU A 438 -16.96 26.08 -26.37
C LEU A 438 -15.91 26.79 -27.25
N ILE A 439 -15.43 27.96 -26.82
CA ILE A 439 -14.33 28.69 -27.45
C ILE A 439 -13.14 28.63 -26.49
N ASN A 440 -12.37 27.54 -26.58
CA ASN A 440 -10.94 27.43 -26.26
C ASN A 440 -10.45 26.05 -26.67
#